data_AF-V4QA24-F1
#
_entry.id   AF-V4QA24-F1
#
_cell.length_a   1.000
_cell.length_b   1.000
_cell.length_c   1.000
_cell.angle_alpha   90.00
_cell.angle_beta   90.00
_cell.angle_gamma   90.00
#
_symmetry.space_group_name_H-M   'P 1'
#
loop_
_entity.id
_entity.type
_entity.pdbx_description
1 polymer ?
#
loop_
_entity_poly.entity_id
_entity_poly.type
_entity_poly.pdbx_seq_one_letter_code
_entity_poly.pdbx_strand_id
1 'polypeptide(L)' 'MPLVEYGLLVELIDIAERPDWVEDYALRIPVLRRVDTGSELDWPFEAEQVVSFLQGST' A
#
# COMPACT_ATOMS: atom_id res chain seq x y z
N MET A 1 -5.60 -13.67 -0.37
CA MET A 1 -4.41 -12.89 -0.80
C MET A 1 -3.20 -13.56 -0.19
N PRO A 2 -2.30 -14.19 -0.97
CA PRO A 2 -1.28 -15.09 -0.44
C PRO A 2 -0.44 -14.51 0.71
N LEU A 3 -0.11 -13.22 0.67
CA LEU A 3 0.71 -12.56 1.70
C LEU A 3 0.00 -12.42 3.07
N VAL A 4 -1.32 -12.30 3.08
CA VAL A 4 -2.11 -12.22 4.33
C VAL A 4 -2.05 -13.54 5.10
N GLU A 5 -1.99 -14.66 4.37
CA GLU A 5 -1.82 -16.00 4.96
C GLU A 5 -0.44 -16.16 5.64
N TYR A 6 0.54 -15.34 5.27
CA TYR A 6 1.87 -15.28 5.88
C TYR A 6 2.00 -14.18 6.95
N GLY A 7 0.89 -13.60 7.41
CA GLY A 7 0.87 -12.64 8.53
C GLY A 7 0.97 -11.17 8.12
N LEU A 8 0.91 -10.85 6.82
CA LEU A 8 0.77 -9.46 6.37
C LEU A 8 -0.60 -8.92 6.79
N LEU A 9 -0.62 -7.88 7.62
CA LEU A 9 -1.82 -7.14 7.96
C LEU A 9 -2.03 -6.01 6.98
N VAL A 10 -3.21 -5.96 6.36
CA VAL A 10 -3.62 -4.91 5.42
C VAL A 10 -4.97 -4.37 5.86
N GLU A 11 -5.07 -3.05 5.92
CA GLU A 11 -6.34 -2.34 6.03
C GLU A 11 -6.70 -1.76 4.66
N LEU A 12 -7.91 -2.05 4.20
CA LEU A 12 -8.45 -1.42 3.00
C LEU A 12 -9.11 -0.11 3.41
N ILE A 13 -8.61 1.01 2.89
CA ILE A 13 -9.16 2.33 3.17
C ILE A 13 -9.74 2.89 1.87
N ASP A 14 -11.02 3.26 1.91
CA ASP A 14 -11.65 4.01 0.84
C ASP A 14 -11.25 5.48 0.95
N ILE A 15 -10.57 5.99 -0.08
CA ILE A 15 -10.13 7.38 -0.12
C ILE A 15 -11.32 8.35 -0.20
N ALA A 16 -12.50 7.91 -0.66
CA ALA A 16 -13.69 8.76 -0.75
C ALA A 16 -14.17 9.24 0.64
N GLU A 17 -13.84 8.51 1.70
CA GLU A 17 -14.16 8.89 3.08
C GLU A 17 -13.16 9.89 3.68
N ARG A 18 -12.07 10.20 2.97
CA ARG A 18 -10.99 11.09 3.41
C ARG A 18 -10.65 12.10 2.30
N PRO A 19 -11.24 13.30 2.31
CA PRO A 19 -11.05 14.29 1.24
C PRO A 19 -9.58 14.57 0.89
N ASP A 20 -8.73 14.69 1.91
CA ASP A 20 -7.28 14.92 1.72
C ASP A 20 -6.62 13.79 0.91
N TRP A 21 -7.10 12.55 1.06
CA TRP A 21 -6.58 11.39 0.33
C TRP A 21 -7.11 11.31 -1.10
N VAL A 22 -8.23 11.94 -1.40
CA VAL A 22 -8.73 12.04 -2.78
C VAL A 22 -7.76 12.87 -3.62
N GLU A 23 -7.29 14.00 -3.09
CA GLU A 23 -6.32 14.85 -3.78
C GLU A 23 -5.00 14.10 -4.07
N ASP A 24 -4.52 13.32 -3.09
CA ASP A 24 -3.24 12.61 -3.19
C ASP A 24 -3.29 11.32 -4.01
N TYR A 25 -4.41 10.59 -3.97
CA TYR A 25 -4.47 9.21 -4.49
C TYR A 25 -5.49 8.94 -5.60
N ALA A 26 -6.41 9.85 -5.92
CA ALA A 26 -7.50 9.56 -6.88
C ALA A 26 -7.04 9.04 -8.25
N LEU A 27 -5.84 9.42 -8.71
CA LEU A 27 -5.25 8.96 -9.97
C LEU A 27 -4.24 7.82 -9.81
N ARG A 28 -3.93 7.42 -8.59
CA ARG A 28 -2.88 6.45 -8.23
C ARG A 28 -3.45 5.16 -7.63
N ILE A 29 -4.67 5.18 -7.10
CA ILE A 29 -5.25 3.99 -6.44
C ILE A 29 -5.31 2.78 -7.39
N PRO A 30 -4.99 1.57 -6.89
CA PRO A 30 -4.64 1.25 -5.50
C PRO A 30 -3.18 1.58 -5.15
N VAL A 31 -2.94 2.11 -3.94
CA VAL A 31 -1.60 2.39 -3.39
C VAL A 31 -1.42 1.61 -2.09
N LEU A 32 -0.27 0.94 -1.93
CA LEU A 32 0.13 0.39 -0.64
C LEU A 32 0.95 1.41 0.12
N ARG A 33 0.50 1.79 1.32
CA ARG A 33 1.22 2.71 2.20
C ARG A 33 1.65 1.99 3.47
N ARG A 34 2.93 2.10 3.80
CA ARG A 34 3.48 1.62 5.07
C ARG A 34 3.11 2.57 6.20
N VAL A 35 2.55 2.02 7.28
CA VAL A 35 2.13 2.82 8.45
C VAL A 35 3.29 3.29 9.31
N ASP A 36 4.42 2.58 9.28
CA ASP A 36 5.60 2.87 10.10
C ASP A 36 6.52 3.93 9.46
N THR A 37 6.67 3.91 8.13
CA THR A 37 7.56 4.83 7.40
C THR A 37 6.83 5.86 6.55
N GLY A 38 5.54 5.64 6.26
CA GLY A 38 4.81 6.44 5.27
C GLY A 38 5.23 6.17 3.83
N SER A 39 6.14 5.22 3.56
CA SER A 39 6.54 4.85 2.21
C SER A 39 5.35 4.31 1.42
N GLU A 40 5.38 4.52 0.11
CA GLU A 40 4.29 4.14 -0.80
C GLU A 40 4.81 3.26 -1.93
N LEU A 41 3.98 2.32 -2.35
CA LEU A 41 4.15 1.52 -3.56
C LEU A 41 2.91 1.71 -4.42
N ASP A 42 3.12 2.34 -5.58
CA ASP A 42 2.08 2.60 -6.57
C ASP A 42 1.78 1.36 -7.41
N TRP A 43 0.54 1.27 -7.88
CA TRP A 43 0.14 0.31 -8.90
C TRP A 43 0.83 0.60 -10.25
N PRO A 44 1.15 -0.41 -11.07
CA PRO A 44 1.02 -1.85 -10.81
C PRO A 44 2.16 -2.42 -9.97
N PHE A 45 1.83 -3.41 -9.14
CA PHE A 45 2.81 -4.19 -8.39
C PHE A 45 2.47 -5.68 -8.35
N GLU A 46 3.51 -6.50 -8.31
CA GLU A 46 3.47 -7.94 -8.12
C GLU A 46 3.91 -8.33 -6.69
N ALA A 47 3.69 -9.60 -6.31
CA ALA A 47 3.97 -10.07 -4.96
C ALA A 47 5.44 -9.87 -4.53
N GLU A 48 6.42 -10.08 -5.41
CA GLU A 48 7.83 -9.87 -5.04
C GLU A 48 8.15 -8.40 -4.75
N GLN A 49 7.47 -7.47 -5.43
CA GLN A 49 7.63 -6.03 -5.20
C GLN A 49 7.06 -5.64 -3.83
N VAL A 50 5.93 -6.23 -3.43
CA VAL A 50 5.37 -6.03 -2.08
C VAL A 50 6.32 -6.56 -1.00
N VAL A 51 6.90 -7.74 -1.20
CA VAL A 51 7.87 -8.31 -0.24
C VAL A 51 9.10 -7.39 -0.11
N SER A 52 9.67 -6.97 -1.23
CA SER A 52 10.84 -6.08 -1.27
C SER A 52 10.54 -4.73 -0.58
N PHE A 53 9.35 -4.18 -0.82
CA PHE A 53 8.88 -2.94 -0.21
C PHE A 53 8.75 -3.03 1.33
N LEU A 54 8.35 -4.18 1.86
CA LEU A 54 8.21 -4.42 3.30
C LEU A 54 9.55 -4.65 4.00
N GLN A 55 10.53 -5.25 3.32
CA GLN A 55 11.85 -5.55 3.89
C GLN A 55 12.70 -4.29 4.16
N GLY A 56 12.37 -3.17 3.52
CA GLY A 56 13.10 -1.90 3.66
C GLY A 56 14.39 -1.89 2.84
N SER A 57 14.65 -0.78 2.14
CA SER A 57 15.91 -0.56 1.42
C SER A 57 17.08 -0.77 2.38
N THR A 58 17.96 -1.73 2.07
CA THR A 58 19.31 -1.79 2.64
C THR A 58 20.10 -0.55 2.24
#